data_AF-A0A951FGW2-F1
#
_entry.id   AF-A0A951FGW2-F1
#
_cell.length_a   1.000
_cell.length_b   1.000
_cell.length_c   1.000
_cell.angle_alpha   90.00
_cell.angle_beta   90.00
_cell.angle_gamma   90.00
#
_symmetry.space_group_name_H-M   'P 1'
#
loop_
_entity.id
_entity.type
_entity.pdbx_description
1 polymer ?
#
loop_
_entity_poly.entity_id
_entity_poly.type
_entity_poly.pdbx_seq_one_letter_code
_entity_poly.pdbx_strand_id
1 'polypeptide(L)'
;MIGFAIVCMLALLVFVIRSSGRSPAAAVNQADVTNVQLVAQGRQLYQTRCASCHGSDLAGEAGWPQRHANGVMPAPPLDERGTTWQRDDQWIFTTIKHGGQVTAPAGTISYMPALGTGLTDQEIWAVVSYIKSTWPESVRDLQPKTSE
;
A
#
# COMPACT_ATOMS: atom_id res chain seq x y z
N MET A 1 10.69 53.72 -17.28
CA MET A 1 10.92 53.31 -15.87
C MET A 1 9.69 52.69 -15.20
N ILE A 2 8.44 53.03 -15.60
CA ILE A 2 7.21 52.52 -14.96
C ILE A 2 6.89 51.04 -15.32
N GLY A 3 7.24 50.58 -16.53
CA GLY A 3 6.93 49.22 -16.99
C GLY A 3 7.70 48.08 -16.31
N PHE A 4 8.89 48.35 -15.77
CA PHE A 4 9.71 47.32 -15.10
C PHE A 4 9.19 46.98 -13.69
N ALA A 5 8.56 47.97 -13.03
CA ALA A 5 7.99 47.79 -11.69
C ALA A 5 6.75 46.88 -11.70
N ILE A 6 5.92 46.95 -12.75
CA ILE A 6 4.70 46.14 -12.89
C ILE A 6 5.05 44.67 -13.16
N VAL A 7 6.07 44.42 -13.98
CA VAL A 7 6.55 43.05 -14.29
C VAL A 7 7.15 42.38 -13.04
N CYS A 8 7.92 43.12 -12.21
CA CYS A 8 8.43 42.60 -10.95
C CYS A 8 7.32 42.31 -9.93
N MET A 9 6.29 43.17 -9.84
CA MET A 9 5.15 42.93 -8.95
C MET A 9 4.31 41.71 -9.36
N LEU A 10 4.08 41.51 -10.65
CA LEU A 10 3.36 40.34 -11.17
C LEU A 10 4.18 39.04 -11.00
N ALA A 11 5.50 39.10 -11.18
CA ALA A 11 6.38 37.95 -10.93
C ALA A 11 6.44 37.58 -9.43
N LEU A 12 6.47 38.57 -8.53
CA LEU A 12 6.38 38.35 -7.08
C LEU A 12 5.02 37.80 -6.66
N LEU A 13 3.91 38.27 -7.25
CA LEU A 13 2.58 37.71 -7.03
C LEU A 13 2.47 36.25 -7.48
N VAL A 14 3.00 35.90 -8.66
CA VAL A 14 3.02 34.50 -9.15
C VAL A 14 3.92 33.61 -8.28
N PHE A 15 5.02 34.13 -7.75
CA PHE A 15 5.90 33.40 -6.82
C PHE A 15 5.22 33.14 -5.47
N VAL A 16 4.50 34.13 -4.93
CA VAL A 16 3.77 34.00 -3.66
C VAL A 16 2.58 33.03 -3.78
N ILE A 17 1.85 33.02 -4.90
CA ILE A 17 0.75 32.06 -5.14
C ILE A 17 1.26 30.61 -5.30
N ARG A 18 2.51 30.42 -5.73
CA ARG A 18 3.15 29.09 -5.80
C ARG A 18 3.64 28.56 -4.45
N SER A 19 3.78 29.43 -3.44
CA SER A 19 4.21 29.06 -2.08
C SER A 19 3.06 28.72 -1.13
N SER A 20 1.82 28.70 -1.61
CA SER A 20 0.66 28.30 -0.81
C SER A 20 0.68 26.79 -0.50
N GLY A 21 1.43 26.44 0.54
CA GLY A 21 0.96 25.52 1.58
C GLY A 21 0.73 24.07 1.17
N ARG A 22 1.72 23.40 0.56
CA ARG A 22 1.81 21.94 0.78
C ARG A 22 2.25 21.76 2.23
N SER A 23 1.30 21.75 3.17
CA SER A 23 1.56 21.22 4.50
C SER A 23 2.23 19.85 4.31
N PRO A 24 3.36 19.56 4.98
CA PRO A 24 3.88 18.20 4.95
C PRO A 24 2.72 17.31 5.37
N ALA A 25 2.30 16.42 4.47
CA ALA A 25 1.25 15.46 4.78
C ALA A 25 1.66 14.78 6.08
N ALA A 26 0.77 14.76 7.08
CA ALA A 26 1.02 14.08 8.34
C ALA A 26 1.59 12.69 8.03
N ALA A 27 2.67 12.30 8.73
CA ALA A 27 3.34 11.05 8.42
C ALA A 27 2.36 9.88 8.57
N VAL A 28 2.01 9.25 7.44
CA VAL A 28 1.13 8.08 7.44
C VAL A 28 1.90 6.92 8.03
N ASN A 29 1.46 6.45 9.19
CA ASN A 29 2.10 5.39 9.98
C ASN A 29 1.13 4.22 10.30
N GLN A 30 -0.05 4.22 9.69
CA GLN A 30 -1.07 3.18 9.83
C GLN A 30 -1.97 3.16 8.59
N ALA A 31 -2.71 2.07 8.40
CA ALA A 31 -3.68 1.98 7.31
C ALA A 31 -4.96 2.76 7.65
N ASP A 32 -5.50 3.47 6.66
CA ASP A 32 -6.73 4.26 6.80
C ASP A 32 -7.59 4.10 5.54
N VAL A 33 -8.70 3.36 5.68
CA VAL A 33 -9.66 3.11 4.60
C VAL A 33 -10.60 4.29 4.33
N THR A 34 -10.66 5.27 5.23
CA THR A 34 -11.51 6.47 5.08
C THR A 34 -10.77 7.60 4.36
N ASN A 35 -9.44 7.56 4.35
CA ASN A 35 -8.61 8.47 3.57
C ASN A 35 -8.59 8.08 2.08
N VAL A 36 -9.51 8.68 1.33
CA VAL A 36 -9.71 8.37 -0.10
C VAL A 36 -8.45 8.62 -0.95
N GLN A 37 -7.62 9.61 -0.62
CA GLN A 37 -6.37 9.87 -1.34
C GLN A 37 -5.33 8.77 -1.07
N LEU A 38 -5.22 8.32 0.18
CA LEU A 38 -4.31 7.25 0.56
C LEU A 38 -4.70 5.92 -0.11
N VAL A 39 -6.00 5.59 -0.12
CA VAL A 39 -6.53 4.40 -0.82
C VAL A 39 -6.28 4.49 -2.33
N ALA A 40 -6.49 5.66 -2.95
CA ALA A 40 -6.25 5.85 -4.38
C ALA A 40 -4.76 5.69 -4.74
N GLN A 41 -3.86 6.24 -3.93
CA GLN A 41 -2.42 6.04 -4.09
C GLN A 41 -2.05 4.55 -3.94
N GLY A 42 -2.58 3.90 -2.92
CA GLY A 42 -2.39 2.47 -2.67
C GLY A 42 -2.82 1.60 -3.84
N ARG A 43 -3.96 1.93 -4.47
CA ARG A 43 -4.44 1.23 -5.67
C ARG A 43 -3.45 1.34 -6.83
N GLN A 44 -2.91 2.53 -7.10
CA GLN A 44 -1.93 2.73 -8.17
C GLN A 44 -0.65 1.94 -7.94
N LEU A 45 -0.15 1.97 -6.69
CA LEU A 45 1.02 1.20 -6.28
C LEU A 45 0.75 -0.31 -6.39
N TYR A 46 -0.41 -0.77 -5.96
CA TYR A 46 -0.81 -2.17 -6.06
C TYR A 46 -0.76 -2.67 -7.51
N GLN A 47 -1.36 -1.92 -8.44
CA GLN A 47 -1.40 -2.31 -9.86
C GLN A 47 0.00 -2.41 -10.47
N THR A 48 0.95 -1.59 -10.01
CA THR A 48 2.31 -1.55 -10.57
C THR A 48 3.32 -2.44 -9.83
N ARG A 49 3.05 -2.82 -8.58
CA ARG A 49 4.00 -3.53 -7.71
C ARG A 49 3.53 -4.90 -7.23
N CYS A 50 2.23 -5.17 -7.23
CA CYS A 50 1.64 -6.34 -6.56
C CYS A 50 0.82 -7.23 -7.52
N ALA A 51 0.09 -6.60 -8.45
CA ALA A 51 -0.89 -7.26 -9.30
C ALA A 51 -0.31 -8.35 -10.21
N SER A 52 0.97 -8.30 -10.55
CA SER A 52 1.62 -9.32 -11.40
C SER A 52 1.61 -10.72 -10.77
N CYS A 53 1.54 -10.81 -9.43
CA CYS A 53 1.46 -12.08 -8.71
C CYS A 53 0.10 -12.25 -8.03
N HIS A 54 -0.43 -11.20 -7.40
CA HIS A 54 -1.68 -11.27 -6.64
C HIS A 54 -2.96 -11.02 -7.46
N GLY A 55 -2.83 -10.84 -8.78
CA GLY A 55 -3.94 -10.51 -9.67
C GLY A 55 -4.33 -9.03 -9.63
N SER A 56 -4.81 -8.48 -10.76
CA SER A 56 -5.28 -7.09 -10.82
C SER A 56 -6.50 -6.80 -9.95
N ASP A 57 -7.26 -7.85 -9.64
CA ASP A 57 -8.48 -7.88 -8.84
C ASP A 57 -8.27 -8.51 -7.46
N LEU A 58 -7.02 -8.66 -7.01
CA LEU A 58 -6.67 -9.27 -5.73
C LEU A 58 -7.02 -10.77 -5.61
N ALA A 59 -7.33 -11.45 -6.71
CA ALA A 59 -7.73 -12.86 -6.69
C ALA A 59 -6.63 -13.86 -6.33
N GLY A 60 -5.37 -13.42 -6.28
CA GLY A 60 -4.22 -14.29 -6.11
C GLY A 60 -3.84 -15.03 -7.39
N GLU A 61 -2.84 -15.89 -7.26
CA GLU A 61 -2.39 -16.76 -8.33
C GLU A 61 -3.30 -18.01 -8.43
N ALA A 62 -3.57 -18.44 -9.66
CA ALA A 62 -4.39 -19.62 -9.92
C ALA A 62 -3.81 -20.88 -9.24
N GLY A 63 -4.68 -21.67 -8.62
CA GLY A 63 -4.28 -22.88 -7.89
C GLY A 63 -4.00 -22.68 -6.41
N TRP A 64 -4.03 -21.44 -5.89
CA TRP A 64 -4.04 -21.22 -4.45
C TRP A 64 -5.19 -21.98 -3.75
N PRO A 65 -4.99 -22.61 -2.57
CA PRO A 65 -3.77 -22.63 -1.75
C PRO A 65 -2.86 -23.85 -1.98
N GLN A 66 -2.99 -24.57 -3.09
CA GLN A 66 -2.15 -25.75 -3.35
C GLN A 66 -0.72 -25.34 -3.68
N ARG A 67 0.26 -25.96 -3.01
CA ARG A 67 1.68 -25.73 -3.31
C ARG A 67 2.01 -26.16 -4.72
N HIS A 68 2.91 -25.43 -5.36
CA HIS A 68 3.53 -25.88 -6.59
C HIS A 68 4.42 -27.10 -6.33
N ALA A 69 4.78 -27.83 -7.39
CA ALA A 69 5.65 -29.00 -7.30
C ALA A 69 7.03 -28.71 -6.67
N ASN A 70 7.50 -27.46 -6.75
CA ASN A 70 8.76 -27.01 -6.13
C ASN A 70 8.58 -26.58 -4.64
N GLY A 71 7.40 -26.76 -4.05
CA GLY A 71 7.10 -26.46 -2.65
C GLY A 71 6.74 -25.00 -2.34
N VAL A 72 6.80 -24.12 -3.33
CA VAL A 72 6.44 -22.70 -3.22
C VAL A 72 4.94 -22.56 -3.06
N MET A 73 4.51 -21.63 -2.21
CA MET A 73 3.10 -21.24 -2.12
C MET A 73 2.78 -20.22 -3.22
N PRO A 74 1.70 -20.44 -3.99
CA PRO A 74 1.20 -19.43 -4.93
C PRO A 74 0.83 -18.14 -4.17
N ALA A 75 0.89 -17.00 -4.88
CA ALA A 75 0.49 -15.73 -4.29
C ALA A 75 -0.97 -15.80 -3.80
N PRO A 76 -1.26 -15.53 -2.51
CA PRO A 76 -2.61 -15.63 -1.98
C PRO A 76 -3.55 -14.56 -2.56
N PRO A 77 -4.87 -14.83 -2.62
CA PRO A 77 -5.86 -13.77 -2.73
C PRO A 77 -5.68 -12.76 -1.60
N LEU A 78 -5.78 -11.48 -1.95
CA LEU A 78 -5.66 -10.37 -1.00
C LEU A 78 -7.01 -9.73 -0.68
N ASP A 79 -8.10 -10.26 -1.23
CA ASP A 79 -9.48 -9.93 -0.85
C ASP A 79 -10.02 -10.88 0.25
N GLU A 80 -11.33 -10.89 0.48
CA GLU A 80 -11.98 -11.71 1.51
C GLU A 80 -11.86 -13.22 1.28
N ARG A 81 -11.54 -13.68 0.07
CA ARG A 81 -11.38 -15.11 -0.25
C ARG A 81 -10.07 -15.68 0.30
N GLY A 82 -9.10 -14.81 0.59
CA GLY A 82 -7.82 -15.16 1.18
C GLY A 82 -7.87 -15.20 2.71
N THR A 83 -6.68 -15.18 3.33
CA THR A 83 -6.53 -15.17 4.80
C THR A 83 -5.76 -13.98 5.33
N THR A 84 -5.39 -13.02 4.47
CA THR A 84 -4.60 -11.83 4.85
C THR A 84 -5.33 -10.98 5.90
N TRP A 85 -6.66 -10.89 5.82
CA TRP A 85 -7.50 -10.19 6.80
C TRP A 85 -7.49 -10.81 8.20
N GLN A 86 -6.94 -12.02 8.37
CA GLN A 86 -6.75 -12.65 9.67
C GLN A 86 -5.43 -12.24 10.33
N ARG A 87 -4.71 -11.27 9.76
CA ARG A 87 -3.46 -10.73 10.28
C ARG A 87 -3.64 -9.24 10.54
N ASP A 88 -2.94 -8.73 11.55
CA ASP A 88 -2.93 -7.32 11.83
C ASP A 88 -2.21 -6.52 10.72
N ASP A 89 -2.41 -5.21 10.77
CA ASP A 89 -1.86 -4.27 9.79
C ASP A 89 -0.34 -4.27 9.76
N GLN A 90 0.29 -4.46 10.92
CA GLN A 90 1.73 -4.45 11.05
C GLN A 90 2.37 -5.68 10.41
N TRP A 91 1.72 -6.84 10.50
CA TRP A 91 2.12 -8.08 9.83
C TRP A 91 2.07 -7.90 8.32
N ILE A 92 1.01 -7.28 7.78
CA ILE A 92 0.86 -7.02 6.34
C ILE A 92 1.95 -6.03 5.89
N PHE A 93 2.14 -4.92 6.63
CA PHE A 93 3.19 -3.94 6.37
C PHE A 93 4.58 -4.60 6.35
N THR A 94 4.89 -5.41 7.36
CA THR A 94 6.17 -6.12 7.50
C THR A 94 6.41 -7.07 6.33
N THR A 95 5.38 -7.81 5.93
CA THR A 95 5.40 -8.73 4.77
C THR A 95 5.73 -7.98 3.48
N ILE A 96 5.13 -6.80 3.25
CA ILE A 96 5.42 -5.97 2.07
C ILE A 96 6.86 -5.41 2.14
N LYS A 97 7.24 -4.84 3.30
CA LYS A 97 8.52 -4.15 3.48
C LYS A 97 9.71 -5.10 3.36
N HIS A 98 9.62 -6.24 4.02
CA HIS A 98 10.74 -7.17 4.22
C HIS A 98 10.62 -8.46 3.39
N GLY A 99 9.53 -8.62 2.63
CA GLY A 99 9.28 -9.77 1.77
C GLY A 99 8.54 -10.89 2.50
N GLY A 100 7.86 -11.75 1.74
CA GLY A 100 6.93 -12.72 2.32
C GLY A 100 7.58 -13.86 3.08
N GLN A 101 8.88 -14.09 2.91
CA GLN A 101 9.59 -15.16 3.63
C GLN A 101 9.70 -14.88 5.13
N VAL A 102 9.73 -13.60 5.54
CA VAL A 102 9.88 -13.21 6.96
C VAL A 102 8.65 -13.53 7.81
N THR A 103 7.50 -13.72 7.16
CA THR A 103 6.23 -14.04 7.80
C THR A 103 5.65 -15.39 7.35
N ALA A 104 6.37 -16.12 6.50
CA ALA A 104 5.96 -17.42 6.02
C ALA A 104 5.97 -18.46 7.16
N PRO A 105 4.98 -19.38 7.22
CA PRO A 105 5.01 -20.48 8.17
C PRO A 105 6.26 -21.36 7.98
N ALA A 106 6.72 -22.00 9.05
CA ALA A 106 7.84 -22.94 8.99
C ALA A 106 7.64 -23.99 7.88
N GLY A 107 8.68 -24.27 7.10
CA GLY A 107 8.60 -25.18 5.95
C GLY A 107 7.92 -24.59 4.71
N THR A 108 7.68 -23.28 4.67
CA THR A 108 7.10 -22.59 3.51
C THR A 108 8.13 -21.72 2.81
N ILE A 109 8.22 -21.88 1.49
CA ILE A 109 9.02 -21.02 0.62
C ILE A 109 8.08 -19.94 0.06
N SER A 110 8.43 -18.68 0.28
CA SER A 110 7.75 -17.52 -0.29
C SER A 110 8.70 -16.78 -1.23
N TYR A 111 8.26 -16.52 -2.45
CA TYR A 111 8.98 -15.72 -3.43
C TYR A 111 8.52 -14.26 -3.49
N MET A 112 7.66 -13.84 -2.56
CA MET A 112 7.27 -12.43 -2.47
C MET A 112 8.51 -11.60 -2.08
N PRO A 113 9.00 -10.71 -2.96
CA PRO A 113 10.22 -9.95 -2.73
C PRO A 113 10.00 -8.88 -1.64
N ALA A 114 11.09 -8.44 -1.03
CA ALA A 114 11.07 -7.26 -0.17
C ALA A 114 10.89 -5.99 -1.02
N LEU A 115 9.83 -5.23 -0.77
CA LEU A 115 9.54 -4.00 -1.51
C LEU A 115 10.00 -2.72 -0.80
N GLY A 116 10.52 -2.81 0.44
CA GLY A 116 10.95 -1.65 1.23
C GLY A 116 12.16 -0.88 0.67
N THR A 117 12.87 -1.42 -0.32
CA THR A 117 13.93 -0.70 -1.04
C THR A 117 13.38 0.20 -2.16
N GLY A 118 12.18 -0.12 -2.67
CA GLY A 118 11.52 0.58 -3.77
C GLY A 118 10.23 1.31 -3.38
N LEU A 119 9.74 1.10 -2.15
CA LEU A 119 8.58 1.76 -1.57
C LEU A 119 8.96 2.35 -0.21
N THR A 120 8.54 3.58 0.02
CA THR A 120 8.60 4.23 1.33
C THR A 120 7.55 3.65 2.28
N ASP A 121 7.71 3.85 3.59
CA ASP A 121 6.74 3.38 4.60
C ASP A 121 5.33 3.95 4.35
N GLN A 122 5.24 5.21 3.93
CA GLN A 122 3.95 5.82 3.58
C GLN A 122 3.29 5.15 2.38
N GLU A 123 4.07 4.77 1.36
CA GLU A 123 3.57 4.05 0.19
C GLU A 123 3.13 2.62 0.55
N ILE A 124 3.84 1.95 1.47
CA ILE A 124 3.42 0.65 1.97
C ILE A 124 2.10 0.79 2.73
N TRP A 125 1.96 1.78 3.61
CA TRP A 125 0.68 2.05 4.28
C TRP A 125 -0.45 2.40 3.32
N ALA A 126 -0.15 3.08 2.22
CA ALA A 126 -1.12 3.29 1.14
C ALA A 126 -1.60 1.96 0.55
N VAL A 127 -0.68 1.05 0.22
CA VAL A 127 -1.02 -0.29 -0.30
C VAL A 127 -1.85 -1.09 0.71
N VAL A 128 -1.48 -1.10 2.00
CA VAL A 128 -2.26 -1.77 3.05
C VAL A 128 -3.68 -1.18 3.13
N SER A 129 -3.81 0.15 3.07
CA SER A 129 -5.10 0.84 3.07
C SER A 129 -5.97 0.44 1.89
N TYR A 130 -5.38 0.34 0.69
CA TYR A 130 -6.09 -0.13 -0.50
C TYR A 130 -6.57 -1.57 -0.36
N ILE A 131 -5.69 -2.51 0.03
CA ILE A 131 -6.07 -3.92 0.23
C ILE A 131 -7.25 -4.00 1.20
N LYS A 132 -7.15 -3.35 2.36
CA LYS A 132 -8.22 -3.32 3.37
C LYS A 132 -9.52 -2.73 2.86
N SER A 133 -9.46 -1.70 2.00
CA SER A 133 -10.65 -1.08 1.43
C SER A 133 -11.47 -2.02 0.55
N THR A 134 -10.87 -3.11 0.07
CA THR A 134 -11.56 -4.12 -0.76
C THR A 134 -12.37 -5.12 0.08
N TRP A 135 -12.05 -5.27 1.35
CA TRP A 135 -12.75 -6.23 2.21
C TRP A 135 -14.12 -5.70 2.62
N PRO A 136 -15.15 -6.57 2.70
CA PRO A 136 -16.41 -6.25 3.34
C PRO A 136 -16.20 -5.67 4.75
N GLU A 137 -17.09 -4.78 5.20
CA GLU A 137 -17.00 -4.18 6.53
C GLU A 137 -16.93 -5.23 7.64
N SER A 138 -17.78 -6.27 7.56
CA SER A 138 -17.76 -7.39 8.50
C SER A 138 -16.42 -8.11 8.60
N VAL A 139 -15.64 -8.17 7.50
CA VAL A 139 -14.29 -8.76 7.50
C VAL A 139 -13.28 -7.82 8.13
N ARG A 140 -13.38 -6.50 7.86
CA ARG A 140 -12.50 -5.49 8.48
C ARG A 140 -12.68 -5.41 10.00
N ASP A 141 -13.90 -5.62 10.48
CA ASP A 141 -14.22 -5.60 11.92
C ASP A 141 -13.65 -6.82 12.65
N LEU A 142 -13.53 -7.96 11.96
CA LEU A 142 -12.91 -9.17 12.49
C LEU A 142 -11.38 -9.16 12.45
N GLN A 143 -10.77 -8.21 11.74
CA GLN A 143 -9.32 -8.14 11.62
C GLN A 143 -8.69 -7.87 12.99
N PRO A 144 -7.68 -8.68 13.41
CA PRO A 144 -6.90 -8.40 14.60
C PRO A 144 -6.30 -6.99 14.53
N LYS A 145 -6.37 -6.26 15.63
CA LYS A 145 -5.65 -4.99 15.78
C LYS A 145 -4.23 -5.29 16.25
N THR A 146 -3.27 -4.48 15.82
CA THR A 146 -1.90 -4.54 16.34
C THR A 146 -1.98 -4.41 17.87
N SER A 147 -1.46 -5.40 18.59
CA SER A 147 -1.32 -5.29 20.05
C SER A 147 -0.34 -4.17 20.37
N GLU A 148 -0.77 -3.21 21.20
CA GLU A 148 0.05 -2.08 21.69
C GLU A 148 1.33 -2.52 22.41
#